data_AF-A0A8S3R4H2-F1
#
_entry.id   AF-A0A8S3R4H2-F1
#
_cell.length_a   1.000
_cell.length_b   1.000
_cell.length_c   1.000
_cell.angle_alpha   90.00
_cell.angle_beta   90.00
_cell.angle_gamma   90.00
#
_symmetry.space_group_name_H-M   'P 1'
#
loop_
_entity.id
_entity.type
_entity.pdbx_description
1 polymer ?
#
loop_
_entity_poly.entity_id
_entity_poly.type
_entity_poly.pdbx_seq_one_letter_code
_entity_poly.pdbx_strand_id
1 'polypeptide(L)'
;MIANLFFCFKSEAAKIGIDINLTLDMFKMEHFTTFMDAIHVMAAQDDGGIKSGLKKNVGHLLKNVMRHIKGQHLLQGKKDKLVKIEEFKTLFDYYKKEIFDGAEYNCIKNRQENLRRPQYLPLDDDVRRLRNYTLTEIAQMDDPYKILDMNEYPRLRDLVVARITLFNTKRGGEPSRLTIKEWNDAKDGVWLAETNKKKAKTSEEIELFEINKLSYQSGKSVCHMLPTLIPKDSCKAIQKLTDPQIRQMTGVNPSNIYVLSSGFLGFKHK
;
A
#
# COMPACT_ATOMS: atom_id res chain seq x y z
N MET A 1 -1.83 17.57 -1.14
CA MET A 1 -0.52 17.64 -1.82
C MET A 1 -0.56 18.56 -3.04
N ILE A 2 -1.39 18.30 -4.06
CA ILE A 2 -1.52 19.23 -5.21
C ILE A 2 -2.07 20.61 -4.80
N ALA A 3 -3.04 20.67 -3.88
CA ALA A 3 -3.53 21.94 -3.33
C ALA A 3 -2.39 22.75 -2.65
N ASN A 4 -1.51 22.09 -1.90
CA ASN A 4 -0.36 22.75 -1.28
C ASN A 4 0.62 23.26 -2.35
N LEU A 5 0.85 22.49 -3.41
CA LEU A 5 1.65 22.96 -4.54
C LEU A 5 1.03 24.19 -5.19
N PHE A 6 -0.30 24.24 -5.33
CA PHE A 6 -1.00 25.41 -5.83
C PHE A 6 -0.81 26.64 -4.94
N PHE A 7 -0.86 26.48 -3.61
CA PHE A 7 -0.58 27.60 -2.70
C PHE A 7 0.87 28.09 -2.80
N CYS A 8 1.84 27.18 -2.89
CA CYS A 8 3.24 27.55 -3.15
C CYS A 8 3.37 28.28 -4.50
N PHE A 9 2.73 27.76 -5.55
CA PHE A 9 2.73 28.38 -6.87
C PHE A 9 2.11 29.77 -6.86
N LYS A 10 0.96 29.95 -6.21
CA LYS A 10 0.31 31.25 -6.09
C LYS A 10 1.19 32.25 -5.36
N SER A 11 1.89 31.81 -4.31
CA SER A 11 2.87 32.63 -3.59
C SER A 11 4.05 33.04 -4.49
N GLU A 12 4.63 32.10 -5.25
CA GLU A 12 5.74 32.43 -6.17
C GLU A 12 5.29 33.31 -7.34
N ALA A 13 4.09 33.08 -7.88
CA ALA A 13 3.50 33.90 -8.94
C ALA A 13 3.25 35.34 -8.46
N ALA A 14 2.79 35.52 -7.22
CA ALA A 14 2.56 36.84 -6.64
C ALA A 14 3.87 37.66 -6.51
N LYS A 15 5.00 37.01 -6.21
CA LYS A 15 6.32 37.69 -6.13
C LYS A 15 6.75 38.33 -7.44
N ILE A 16 6.30 37.78 -8.56
CA ILE A 16 6.59 38.28 -9.92
C ILE A 16 5.40 39.03 -10.53
N GLY A 17 4.39 39.39 -9.72
CA GLY A 17 3.25 40.21 -10.14
C GLY A 17 2.18 39.48 -10.98
N ILE A 18 2.15 38.15 -10.97
CA ILE A 18 1.15 37.35 -11.68
C ILE A 18 0.00 37.01 -10.72
N ASP A 19 -1.22 37.42 -11.06
CA ASP A 19 -2.42 37.01 -10.31
C ASP A 19 -2.95 35.65 -10.81
N ILE A 20 -3.10 34.72 -9.88
CA ILE A 20 -3.51 33.33 -10.14
C ILE A 20 -4.80 33.03 -9.39
N ASN A 21 -5.83 32.65 -10.15
CA ASN A 21 -7.17 32.43 -9.65
C ASN A 21 -7.62 30.97 -9.72
N LEU A 22 -7.12 30.18 -10.68
CA LEU A 22 -7.51 28.79 -10.86
C LEU A 22 -6.32 27.84 -10.71
N THR A 23 -6.55 26.66 -10.14
CA THR A 23 -5.52 25.61 -10.04
C THR A 23 -5.00 25.15 -11.41
N LEU A 24 -5.83 25.24 -12.44
CA LEU A 24 -5.43 24.90 -13.82
C LEU A 24 -4.42 25.89 -14.41
N ASP A 25 -4.33 27.11 -13.88
CA ASP A 25 -3.39 28.11 -14.38
C ASP A 25 -1.94 27.66 -14.19
N MET A 26 -1.65 26.84 -13.16
CA MET A 26 -0.34 26.21 -12.95
C MET A 26 0.21 25.43 -14.16
N PHE A 27 -0.69 24.96 -15.03
CA PHE A 27 -0.36 24.13 -16.19
C PHE A 27 -0.30 24.94 -17.49
N LYS A 28 -0.17 26.28 -17.40
CA LYS A 28 0.10 27.14 -18.56
C LYS A 28 1.61 27.24 -18.81
N MET A 29 1.99 27.25 -20.08
CA MET A 29 3.39 27.32 -20.52
C MET A 29 4.14 28.55 -19.97
N GLU A 30 3.48 29.70 -19.99
CA GLU A 30 4.00 30.98 -19.47
C GLU A 30 4.33 30.96 -17.97
N HIS A 31 3.81 29.97 -17.23
CA HIS A 31 4.06 29.83 -15.79
C HIS A 31 4.99 28.66 -15.45
N PHE A 32 5.62 28.04 -16.44
CA PHE A 32 6.40 26.82 -16.23
C PHE A 32 7.60 27.02 -15.28
N THR A 33 8.30 28.15 -15.37
CA THR A 33 9.42 28.49 -14.46
C THR A 33 8.94 28.64 -13.02
N THR A 34 7.91 29.45 -12.80
CA THR A 34 7.25 29.63 -11.49
C THR A 34 6.71 28.31 -10.93
N PHE A 35 6.21 27.43 -11.80
CA PHE A 35 5.77 26.09 -11.43
C PHE A 35 6.92 25.22 -10.92
N MET A 36 8.10 25.27 -11.56
CA MET A 36 9.29 24.58 -11.07
C MET A 36 9.71 25.13 -9.71
N ASP A 37 9.80 26.45 -9.56
CA ASP A 37 10.18 27.10 -8.31
C ASP A 37 9.24 26.71 -7.17
N ALA A 38 7.94 26.67 -7.44
CA ALA A 38 6.94 26.22 -6.48
C ALA A 38 7.17 24.77 -6.00
N ILE A 39 7.60 23.87 -6.90
CA ILE A 39 7.97 22.50 -6.53
C ILE A 39 9.20 22.49 -5.62
N HIS A 40 10.19 23.32 -5.91
CA HIS A 40 11.39 23.46 -5.08
C HIS A 40 11.05 23.99 -3.69
N VAL A 41 10.27 25.07 -3.60
CA VAL A 41 9.82 25.66 -2.33
C VAL A 41 8.99 24.67 -1.52
N MET A 42 8.05 23.97 -2.15
CA MET A 42 7.22 22.97 -1.46
C MET A 42 8.05 21.82 -0.89
N ALA A 43 9.14 21.44 -1.56
CA ALA A 43 10.01 20.36 -1.15
C ALA A 43 11.14 20.79 -0.21
N ALA A 44 11.31 22.08 0.06
CA ALA A 44 12.36 22.57 0.95
C ALA A 44 12.11 22.20 2.42
N GLN A 45 13.20 22.02 3.15
CA GLN A 45 13.26 21.92 4.61
C GLN A 45 13.83 23.22 5.19
N ASP A 46 13.55 23.47 6.46
CA ASP A 46 13.98 24.69 7.15
C ASP A 46 15.51 24.76 7.31
N ASP A 47 16.19 23.61 7.26
CA ASP A 47 17.65 23.46 7.34
C ASP A 47 18.36 23.55 5.97
N GLY A 48 17.62 23.91 4.90
CA GLY A 48 18.14 23.92 3.53
C GLY A 48 18.18 22.55 2.86
N GLY A 49 17.73 21.49 3.54
CA GLY A 49 17.55 20.16 2.98
C GLY A 49 16.34 20.05 2.03
N ILE A 50 16.20 18.88 1.39
CA ILE A 50 15.07 18.59 0.49
C ILE A 50 14.30 17.38 1.01
N LYS A 51 12.98 17.56 1.19
CA LYS A 51 11.99 16.51 1.46
C LYS A 51 11.84 15.59 0.25
N SER A 52 12.83 14.74 0.02
CA SER A 52 13.00 13.95 -1.20
C SER A 52 11.80 13.03 -1.49
N GLY A 53 11.22 12.43 -0.44
CA GLY A 53 10.00 11.62 -0.56
C GLY A 53 8.78 12.42 -1.01
N LEU A 54 8.61 13.64 -0.48
CA LEU A 54 7.54 14.56 -0.89
C LEU A 54 7.72 14.96 -2.36
N LYS A 55 8.94 15.40 -2.73
CA LYS A 55 9.26 15.83 -4.10
C LYS A 55 8.98 14.72 -5.11
N LYS A 56 9.42 13.49 -4.82
CA LYS A 56 9.13 12.31 -5.65
C LYS A 56 7.63 12.07 -5.81
N ASN A 57 6.87 12.12 -4.72
CA ASN A 57 5.42 11.88 -4.75
C ASN A 57 4.67 12.96 -5.54
N VAL A 58 5.06 14.23 -5.42
CA VAL A 58 4.52 15.34 -6.21
C VAL A 58 4.70 15.08 -7.71
N GLY A 59 5.89 14.65 -8.15
CA GLY A 59 6.14 14.32 -9.55
C GLY A 59 5.23 13.23 -10.10
N HIS A 60 4.93 12.20 -9.32
CA HIS A 60 3.98 11.15 -9.71
C HIS A 60 2.53 11.69 -9.81
N LEU A 61 2.11 12.52 -8.85
CA LEU A 61 0.77 13.10 -8.85
C LEU A 61 0.56 14.06 -10.02
N LEU A 62 1.55 14.90 -10.34
CA LEU A 62 1.49 15.83 -11.47
C LEU A 62 1.26 15.11 -12.80
N LYS A 63 1.92 13.97 -13.03
CA LYS A 63 1.65 13.14 -14.22
C LYS A 63 0.22 12.64 -14.29
N ASN A 64 -0.37 12.26 -13.15
CA ASN A 64 -1.76 11.81 -13.09
C ASN A 64 -2.73 12.98 -13.32
N VAL A 65 -2.45 14.15 -12.76
CA VAL A 65 -3.27 15.35 -12.95
C VAL A 65 -3.26 15.80 -14.41
N MET A 66 -2.09 15.89 -15.05
CA MET A 66 -2.01 16.23 -16.48
C MET A 66 -2.76 15.21 -17.36
N ARG A 67 -2.67 13.92 -17.04
CA ARG A 67 -3.44 12.87 -17.73
C ARG A 67 -4.95 13.06 -17.56
N HIS A 68 -5.40 13.45 -16.36
CA HIS A 68 -6.82 13.71 -16.09
C HIS A 68 -7.31 14.95 -16.84
N ILE A 69 -6.55 16.06 -16.81
CA ILE A 69 -6.86 17.29 -17.56
C ILE A 69 -6.97 16.98 -19.07
N LYS A 70 -6.01 16.22 -19.61
CA LYS A 70 -6.04 15.73 -21.00
C LYS A 70 -7.34 14.98 -21.30
N GLY A 71 -7.68 14.00 -20.45
CA GLY A 71 -8.92 13.21 -20.59
C GLY A 71 -10.18 14.06 -20.58
N GLN A 72 -10.25 15.06 -19.69
CA GLN A 72 -11.38 15.98 -19.66
C GLN A 72 -11.49 16.83 -20.94
N HIS A 73 -10.37 17.36 -21.46
CA HIS A 73 -10.39 18.14 -22.70
C HIS A 73 -10.77 17.30 -23.92
N LEU A 74 -10.35 16.03 -23.97
CA LEU A 74 -10.76 15.07 -24.99
C LEU A 74 -12.28 14.83 -24.95
N LEU A 75 -12.84 14.54 -23.78
CA LEU A 75 -14.28 14.32 -23.61
C LEU A 75 -15.13 15.54 -24.00
N GLN A 76 -14.60 16.75 -23.75
CA GLN A 76 -15.29 18.01 -24.04
C GLN A 76 -15.05 18.54 -25.47
N GLY A 77 -14.26 17.83 -26.30
CA GLY A 77 -13.93 18.26 -27.66
C GLY A 77 -13.08 19.55 -27.75
N LYS A 78 -12.43 19.97 -26.65
CA LYS A 78 -11.67 21.23 -26.57
C LYS A 78 -10.24 21.05 -27.13
N LYS A 79 -10.11 21.02 -28.46
CA LYS A 79 -8.84 20.77 -29.17
C LYS A 79 -7.72 21.74 -28.79
N ASP A 80 -7.98 23.05 -28.71
CA ASP A 80 -6.93 24.03 -28.37
C ASP A 80 -6.36 23.82 -26.97
N LYS A 81 -7.22 23.45 -26.00
CA LYS A 81 -6.78 23.16 -24.63
C LYS A 81 -6.02 21.84 -24.54
N LEU A 82 -6.36 20.89 -25.40
CA LEU A 82 -5.64 19.63 -25.52
C LEU A 82 -4.20 19.85 -26.01
N VAL A 83 -4.01 20.69 -27.03
CA VAL A 83 -2.67 21.02 -27.54
C VAL A 83 -1.82 21.64 -26.44
N LYS A 84 -2.36 22.65 -25.74
CA LYS A 84 -1.64 23.35 -24.65
C LYS A 84 -1.19 22.43 -23.52
N ILE A 85 -2.03 21.49 -23.09
CA ILE A 85 -1.64 20.55 -22.01
C ILE A 85 -0.62 19.50 -22.49
N GLU A 86 -0.66 19.11 -23.77
CA GLU A 86 0.36 18.22 -24.34
C GLU A 86 1.71 18.91 -24.48
N GLU A 87 1.73 20.18 -24.89
CA GLU A 87 2.94 21.00 -24.93
C GLU A 87 3.55 21.15 -23.53
N PHE A 88 2.73 21.50 -22.53
CA PHE A 88 3.17 21.58 -21.13
C PHE A 88 3.71 20.25 -20.62
N LYS A 89 3.02 19.14 -20.91
CA LYS A 89 3.49 17.80 -20.52
C LYS A 89 4.82 17.47 -21.18
N THR A 90 5.01 17.84 -22.44
CA THR A 90 6.26 17.62 -23.18
C THR A 90 7.40 18.39 -22.52
N LEU A 91 7.17 19.67 -22.19
CA LEU A 91 8.14 20.49 -21.48
C LEU A 91 8.44 19.91 -20.08
N PHE A 92 7.41 19.48 -19.35
CA PHE A 92 7.56 18.82 -18.05
C PHE A 92 8.40 17.54 -18.16
N ASP A 93 8.14 16.69 -19.14
CA ASP A 93 8.90 15.44 -19.32
C ASP A 93 10.37 15.73 -19.71
N TYR A 94 10.66 16.82 -20.42
CA TYR A 94 12.02 17.30 -20.71
C TYR A 94 12.77 17.71 -19.44
N TYR A 95 12.18 18.56 -18.61
CA TYR A 95 12.80 19.05 -17.36
C TYR A 95 12.67 18.08 -16.17
N LYS A 96 11.93 16.97 -16.33
CA LYS A 96 11.64 16.04 -15.24
C LYS A 96 12.88 15.56 -14.50
N LYS A 97 13.95 15.26 -15.24
CA LYS A 97 15.20 14.79 -14.63
C LYS A 97 15.82 15.85 -13.74
N GLU A 98 15.93 17.07 -14.23
CA GLU A 98 16.44 18.21 -13.47
C GLU A 98 15.62 18.47 -12.19
N ILE A 99 14.29 18.42 -12.30
CA ILE A 99 13.41 18.69 -11.16
C ILE A 99 13.50 17.57 -10.11
N PHE A 100 13.56 16.29 -10.51
CA PHE A 100 13.30 15.17 -9.60
C PHE A 100 14.47 14.19 -9.36
N ASP A 101 15.54 14.16 -10.16
CA ASP A 101 16.56 13.10 -10.08
C ASP A 101 17.29 13.07 -8.73
N GLY A 102 17.65 14.23 -8.18
CA GLY A 102 18.29 14.30 -6.85
C GLY A 102 17.40 13.74 -5.74
N ALA A 103 16.09 13.97 -5.80
CA ALA A 103 15.14 13.43 -4.84
C ALA A 103 14.95 11.91 -5.01
N GLU A 104 14.92 11.42 -6.25
CA GLU A 104 14.85 9.98 -6.53
C GLU A 104 16.09 9.25 -6.02
N TYR A 105 17.28 9.79 -6.28
CA TYR A 105 18.54 9.27 -5.77
C TYR A 105 18.54 9.22 -4.24
N ASN A 106 18.20 10.32 -3.57
CA ASN A 106 18.18 10.40 -2.11
C ASN A 106 17.21 9.40 -1.48
N CYS A 107 16.02 9.20 -2.07
CA CYS A 107 15.08 8.19 -1.61
C CYS A 107 15.64 6.76 -1.72
N ILE A 108 16.30 6.45 -2.83
CA ILE A 108 16.94 5.14 -3.04
C ILE A 108 18.08 4.95 -2.04
N LYS A 109 18.97 5.94 -1.94
CA LYS A 109 20.11 5.93 -1.01
C LYS A 109 19.65 5.73 0.42
N ASN A 110 18.70 6.52 0.91
CA ASN A 110 18.16 6.38 2.27
C ASN A 110 17.56 4.98 2.52
N ARG A 111 16.87 4.41 1.54
CA ARG A 111 16.31 3.05 1.63
C ARG A 111 17.40 1.98 1.69
N GLN A 112 18.50 2.14 0.97
CA GLN A 112 19.58 1.15 0.90
C GLN A 112 20.54 1.27 2.09
N GLU A 113 20.89 2.49 2.48
CA GLU A 113 21.97 2.75 3.43
C GLU A 113 21.50 2.96 4.87
N ASN A 114 20.30 3.51 5.08
CA ASN A 114 19.82 3.84 6.43
C ASN A 114 18.83 2.81 6.93
N LEU A 115 17.74 2.55 6.18
CA LEU A 115 16.67 1.65 6.63
C LEU A 115 17.09 0.17 6.77
N ARG A 116 18.29 -0.20 6.32
CA ARG A 116 18.85 -1.56 6.47
C ARG A 116 19.83 -1.69 7.64
N ARG A 117 20.19 -0.59 8.31
CA ARG A 117 21.14 -0.68 9.42
C ARG A 117 20.48 -1.37 10.61
N PRO A 118 21.23 -2.19 11.37
CA PRO A 118 20.69 -2.91 12.53
C PRO A 118 19.92 -2.02 13.52
N GLN A 119 20.38 -0.78 13.73
CA GLN A 119 19.73 0.20 14.61
C GLN A 119 18.29 0.60 14.20
N TYR A 120 17.89 0.36 12.95
CA TYR A 120 16.53 0.61 12.45
C TYR A 120 15.73 -0.68 12.22
N LEU A 121 16.33 -1.85 12.48
CA LEU A 121 15.62 -3.11 12.47
C LEU A 121 14.92 -3.30 13.82
N PRO A 122 13.77 -4.00 13.85
CA PRO A 122 13.17 -4.41 15.12
C PRO A 122 14.17 -5.22 15.96
N LEU A 123 14.17 -5.01 17.28
CA LEU A 123 14.95 -5.84 18.18
C LEU A 123 14.39 -7.25 18.22
N ASP A 124 15.26 -8.26 18.32
CA ASP A 124 14.85 -9.66 18.39
C ASP A 124 13.84 -9.92 19.52
N ASP A 125 14.02 -9.26 20.67
CA ASP A 125 13.11 -9.38 21.81
C ASP A 125 11.73 -8.77 21.55
N ASP A 126 11.65 -7.70 20.75
CA ASP A 126 10.35 -7.11 20.37
C ASP A 126 9.62 -8.04 19.40
N VAL A 127 10.35 -8.63 18.44
CA VAL A 127 9.82 -9.62 17.50
C VAL A 127 9.31 -10.86 18.23
N ARG A 128 10.08 -11.37 19.21
CA ARG A 128 9.68 -12.50 20.06
C ARG A 128 8.46 -12.17 20.90
N ARG A 129 8.41 -10.99 21.52
CA ARG A 129 7.25 -10.53 22.31
C ARG A 129 5.99 -10.43 21.45
N LEU A 130 6.08 -9.83 20.27
CA LEU A 130 4.95 -9.73 19.34
C LEU A 130 4.48 -11.12 18.85
N ARG A 131 5.43 -12.01 18.52
CA ARG A 131 5.10 -13.40 18.16
C ARG A 131 4.37 -14.12 19.29
N ASN A 132 4.90 -14.06 20.51
CA ASN A 132 4.31 -14.79 21.64
C ASN A 132 2.93 -14.22 21.99
N TYR A 133 2.79 -12.90 22.02
CA TYR A 133 1.50 -12.24 22.22
C TYR A 133 0.48 -12.69 21.16
N THR A 134 0.84 -12.62 19.87
CA THR A 134 -0.09 -13.03 18.80
C THR A 134 -0.49 -14.51 18.90
N LEU A 135 0.43 -15.40 19.23
CA LEU A 135 0.13 -16.83 19.43
C LEU A 135 -0.81 -17.06 20.61
N THR A 136 -0.53 -16.46 21.77
CA THR A 136 -1.35 -16.62 22.98
C THR A 136 -2.76 -16.09 22.75
N GLU A 137 -2.89 -14.91 22.15
CA GLU A 137 -4.19 -14.27 21.93
C GLU A 137 -5.04 -15.01 20.90
N ILE A 138 -4.43 -15.50 19.81
CA ILE A 138 -5.14 -16.35 18.84
C ILE A 138 -5.64 -17.63 19.52
N ALA A 139 -4.81 -18.28 20.33
CA ALA A 139 -5.18 -19.50 21.05
C ALA A 139 -6.33 -19.27 22.05
N GLN A 140 -6.34 -18.14 22.77
CA GLN A 140 -7.44 -17.77 23.67
C GLN A 140 -8.76 -17.54 22.92
N MET A 141 -8.70 -17.16 21.64
CA MET A 141 -9.87 -16.98 20.79
C MET A 141 -10.25 -18.24 19.99
N ASP A 142 -9.54 -19.36 20.19
CA ASP A 142 -9.77 -20.62 19.47
C ASP A 142 -10.91 -21.48 20.05
N ASP A 143 -11.68 -20.98 21.03
CA ASP A 143 -12.79 -21.71 21.62
C ASP A 143 -13.90 -22.01 20.58
N PRO A 144 -14.19 -23.28 20.25
CA PRO A 144 -15.19 -23.66 19.24
C PRO A 144 -16.59 -23.15 19.53
N TYR A 145 -16.92 -22.87 20.80
CA TYR A 145 -18.25 -22.44 21.22
C TYR A 145 -18.38 -20.92 21.33
N LYS A 146 -17.27 -20.19 21.17
CA LYS A 146 -17.24 -18.74 21.25
C LYS A 146 -17.58 -18.10 19.91
N ILE A 147 -18.73 -17.44 19.85
CA ILE A 147 -19.14 -16.57 18.75
C ILE A 147 -18.42 -15.22 18.91
N LEU A 148 -17.73 -14.77 17.87
CA LEU A 148 -17.02 -13.49 17.90
C LEU A 148 -18.01 -12.33 17.84
N ASP A 149 -17.88 -11.41 18.79
CA ASP A 149 -18.64 -10.16 18.77
C ASP A 149 -18.01 -9.09 17.83
N MET A 150 -18.63 -7.91 17.79
CA MET A 150 -18.17 -6.78 16.94
C MET A 150 -16.79 -6.24 17.31
N ASN A 151 -16.28 -6.48 18.52
CA ASN A 151 -14.95 -6.04 18.98
C ASN A 151 -13.90 -7.15 18.82
N GLU A 152 -14.30 -8.40 19.03
CA GLU A 152 -13.44 -9.57 18.95
C GLU A 152 -13.10 -9.93 17.51
N TYR A 153 -14.03 -9.72 16.57
CA TYR A 153 -13.76 -10.00 15.16
C TYR A 153 -12.63 -9.13 14.57
N PRO A 154 -12.64 -7.78 14.70
CA PRO A 154 -11.50 -6.96 14.29
C PRO A 154 -10.21 -7.31 15.02
N ARG A 155 -10.28 -7.68 16.31
CA ARG A 155 -9.10 -8.09 17.09
C ARG A 155 -8.50 -9.38 16.56
N LEU A 156 -9.31 -10.41 16.32
CA LEU A 156 -8.85 -11.68 15.74
C LEU A 156 -8.26 -11.46 14.34
N ARG A 157 -8.91 -10.63 13.53
CA ARG A 157 -8.40 -10.23 12.21
C ARG A 157 -7.00 -9.62 12.33
N ASP A 158 -6.82 -8.64 13.21
CA ASP A 158 -5.55 -7.92 13.35
C ASP A 158 -4.44 -8.84 13.87
N LEU A 159 -4.75 -9.74 14.80
CA LEU A 159 -3.84 -10.78 15.28
C LEU A 159 -3.39 -11.71 14.15
N VAL A 160 -4.33 -12.19 13.32
CA VAL A 160 -4.02 -13.07 12.17
C VAL A 160 -3.18 -12.34 11.13
N VAL A 161 -3.51 -11.09 10.78
CA VAL A 161 -2.71 -10.29 9.84
C VAL A 161 -1.28 -10.13 10.36
N ALA A 162 -1.13 -9.75 11.64
CA ALA A 162 0.16 -9.57 12.27
C ALA A 162 0.97 -10.88 12.25
N ARG A 163 0.34 -12.00 12.59
CA ARG A 163 0.97 -13.32 12.61
C ARG A 163 1.47 -13.77 11.24
N ILE A 164 0.65 -13.65 10.18
CA ILE A 164 1.04 -14.00 8.81
C ILE A 164 2.14 -13.05 8.29
N THR A 165 2.02 -11.76 8.61
CA THR A 165 3.02 -10.74 8.22
C THR A 165 4.37 -11.04 8.82
N LEU A 166 4.41 -11.31 10.13
CA LEU A 166 5.64 -11.62 10.85
C LEU A 166 6.25 -12.94 10.37
N PHE A 167 5.42 -13.96 10.14
CA PHE A 167 5.87 -15.28 9.70
C PHE A 167 6.50 -15.25 8.30
N ASN A 168 5.95 -14.45 7.38
CA ASN A 168 6.43 -14.40 6.00
C ASN A 168 7.41 -13.25 5.74
N THR A 169 7.70 -12.40 6.73
CA THR A 169 8.49 -11.16 6.57
C THR A 169 7.96 -10.25 5.43
N LYS A 170 6.64 -10.25 5.22
CA LYS A 170 5.97 -9.50 4.14
C LYS A 170 5.62 -8.09 4.61
N ARG A 171 5.27 -7.21 3.67
CA ARG A 171 4.62 -5.94 4.04
C ARG A 171 3.20 -6.24 4.50
N GLY A 172 2.70 -5.60 5.56
CA GLY A 172 1.34 -5.88 6.09
C GLY A 172 0.21 -5.72 5.07
N GLY A 173 0.41 -4.89 4.04
CA GLY A 173 -0.52 -4.73 2.91
C GLY A 173 -0.65 -5.95 1.99
N GLU A 174 0.27 -6.92 2.07
CA GLU A 174 0.27 -8.14 1.25
C GLU A 174 -0.62 -9.22 1.92
N PRO A 175 -0.36 -9.68 3.16
CA PRO A 175 -1.24 -10.64 3.84
C PRO A 175 -2.69 -10.19 3.96
N SER A 176 -2.93 -8.88 4.18
CA SER A 176 -4.29 -8.31 4.29
C SER A 176 -5.16 -8.46 3.04
N ARG A 177 -4.57 -8.76 1.89
CA ARG A 177 -5.29 -8.98 0.61
C ARG A 177 -5.71 -10.43 0.40
N LEU A 178 -5.45 -11.33 1.35
CA LEU A 178 -5.86 -12.74 1.25
C LEU A 178 -7.37 -12.83 1.02
N THR A 179 -7.75 -13.45 -0.09
CA THR A 179 -9.14 -13.69 -0.44
C THR A 179 -9.64 -15.02 0.12
N ILE A 180 -10.95 -15.15 0.31
CA ILE A 180 -11.59 -16.39 0.77
C ILE A 180 -11.30 -17.53 -0.22
N LYS A 181 -11.26 -17.23 -1.52
CA LYS A 181 -10.88 -18.20 -2.55
C LYS A 181 -9.45 -18.70 -2.37
N GLU A 182 -8.48 -17.79 -2.27
CA GLU A 182 -7.07 -18.14 -2.07
C GLU A 182 -6.82 -18.90 -0.77
N TRP A 183 -7.61 -18.62 0.27
CA TRP A 183 -7.61 -19.40 1.51
C TRP A 183 -8.15 -20.81 1.30
N ASN A 184 -9.30 -20.97 0.64
CA ASN A 184 -9.87 -22.29 0.37
C ASN A 184 -8.92 -23.13 -0.49
N ASP A 185 -8.35 -22.57 -1.55
CA ASP A 185 -7.34 -23.26 -2.38
C ASP A 185 -6.14 -23.73 -1.55
N ALA A 186 -5.67 -22.91 -0.59
CA ALA A 186 -4.59 -23.26 0.32
C ALA A 186 -4.99 -24.35 1.32
N LYS A 187 -6.18 -24.24 1.91
CA LYS A 187 -6.76 -25.20 2.86
C LYS A 187 -6.86 -26.59 2.23
N ASP A 188 -7.37 -26.63 0.99
CA ASP A 188 -7.60 -27.83 0.19
C ASP A 188 -6.31 -28.36 -0.47
N GLY A 189 -5.18 -27.67 -0.28
CA GLY A 189 -3.87 -28.14 -0.70
C GLY A 189 -3.60 -28.03 -2.20
N VAL A 190 -4.36 -27.20 -2.93
CA VAL A 190 -4.25 -27.02 -4.40
C VAL A 190 -2.81 -26.75 -4.85
N TRP A 191 -2.07 -25.98 -4.05
CA TRP A 191 -0.72 -25.52 -4.37
C TRP A 191 0.41 -26.45 -3.95
N LEU A 192 0.11 -27.51 -3.18
CA LEU A 192 1.08 -28.47 -2.66
C LEU A 192 0.70 -29.89 -3.10
N ALA A 193 1.03 -30.22 -4.35
CA ALA A 193 0.90 -31.60 -4.84
C ALA A 193 1.78 -32.56 -4.01
N GLU A 194 1.28 -33.76 -3.71
CA GLU A 194 2.03 -34.80 -2.97
C GLU A 194 3.37 -35.14 -3.62
N THR A 195 3.45 -35.02 -4.95
CA THR A 195 4.69 -35.22 -5.72
C THR A 195 5.77 -34.19 -5.40
N ASN A 196 5.39 -32.97 -5.00
CA ASN A 196 6.33 -31.93 -4.58
C ASN A 196 6.78 -32.13 -3.13
N LYS A 197 5.91 -32.67 -2.25
CA LYS A 197 6.29 -33.06 -0.89
C LYS A 197 7.38 -34.14 -0.89
N LYS A 198 7.28 -35.12 -1.80
CA LYS A 198 8.28 -36.18 -2.01
C LYS A 198 9.62 -35.69 -2.57
N LYS A 199 9.69 -34.45 -3.08
CA LYS A 199 10.93 -33.83 -3.57
C LYS A 199 11.65 -33.01 -2.50
N ALA A 200 11.01 -32.76 -1.35
CA ALA A 200 11.66 -32.11 -0.23
C ALA A 200 12.86 -32.96 0.21
N LYS A 201 14.02 -32.34 0.34
CA LYS A 201 15.29 -33.06 0.55
C LYS A 201 15.72 -33.06 2.00
N THR A 202 15.21 -32.11 2.79
CA THR A 202 15.54 -31.98 4.20
C THR A 202 14.32 -32.16 5.09
N SER A 203 14.54 -32.60 6.31
CA SER A 203 13.49 -32.82 7.31
C SER A 203 12.71 -31.54 7.62
N GLU A 204 13.39 -30.39 7.60
CA GLU A 204 12.81 -29.07 7.87
C GLU A 204 11.89 -28.60 6.74
N GLU A 205 12.22 -28.91 5.47
CA GLU A 205 11.35 -28.61 4.33
C GLU A 205 10.06 -29.41 4.39
N ILE A 206 10.17 -30.71 4.73
CA ILE A 206 9.01 -31.60 4.92
C ILE A 206 8.12 -31.05 6.04
N GLU A 207 8.71 -30.75 7.19
CA GLU A 207 8.00 -30.18 8.34
C GLU A 207 7.31 -28.85 7.98
N LEU A 208 7.98 -27.98 7.22
CA LEU A 208 7.42 -26.71 6.77
C LEU A 208 6.17 -26.90 5.91
N PHE A 209 6.16 -27.87 4.98
CA PHE A 209 5.02 -28.16 4.12
C PHE A 209 3.89 -28.96 4.81
N GLU A 210 4.22 -29.69 5.87
CA GLU A 210 3.23 -30.43 6.66
C GLU A 210 2.50 -29.53 7.65
N ILE A 211 3.21 -28.59 8.26
CA ILE A 211 2.65 -27.69 9.28
C ILE A 211 1.89 -26.54 8.62
N ASN A 212 2.40 -25.96 7.52
CA ASN A 212 1.87 -24.73 6.96
C ASN A 212 1.04 -24.97 5.69
N LYS A 213 0.06 -24.09 5.45
CA LYS A 213 -0.69 -24.06 4.18
C LYS A 213 -0.03 -23.07 3.24
N LEU A 214 0.03 -23.39 1.95
CA LEU A 214 0.61 -22.50 0.94
C LEU A 214 -0.48 -21.80 0.15
N SER A 215 -0.41 -20.48 0.08
CA SER A 215 -1.25 -19.65 -0.78
C SER A 215 -0.38 -18.77 -1.67
N TYR A 216 -0.96 -18.24 -2.75
CA TYR A 216 -0.32 -17.30 -3.64
C TYR A 216 -1.13 -16.01 -3.68
N GLN A 217 -0.47 -14.88 -3.45
CA GLN A 217 -1.10 -13.55 -3.44
C GLN A 217 -0.51 -12.68 -4.54
N SER A 218 -1.32 -11.83 -5.17
CA SER A 218 -0.82 -10.87 -6.15
C SER A 218 0.09 -9.81 -5.50
N GLY A 219 1.32 -9.70 -5.99
CA GLY A 219 2.29 -8.70 -5.57
C GLY A 219 2.05 -7.32 -6.21
N LYS A 220 3.15 -6.64 -6.56
CA LYS A 220 3.11 -5.28 -7.14
C LYS A 220 2.45 -5.22 -8.52
N SER A 221 2.45 -6.34 -9.27
CA SER A 221 1.74 -6.49 -10.54
C SER A 221 0.84 -7.72 -10.47
N VAL A 222 -0.27 -7.68 -11.22
CA VAL A 222 -1.25 -8.78 -11.28
C VAL A 222 -0.60 -10.09 -11.74
N CYS A 223 0.46 -10.01 -12.56
CA CYS A 223 1.17 -11.18 -13.08
C CYS A 223 2.22 -11.76 -12.12
N HIS A 224 2.53 -11.07 -11.02
CA HIS A 224 3.57 -11.52 -10.09
C HIS A 224 2.94 -12.04 -8.81
N MET A 225 2.63 -13.34 -8.80
CA MET A 225 2.14 -14.02 -7.61
C MET A 225 3.30 -14.30 -6.65
N LEU A 226 3.06 -14.07 -5.36
CA LEU A 226 4.03 -14.29 -4.30
C LEU A 226 3.53 -15.40 -3.38
N PRO A 227 4.39 -16.40 -3.06
CA PRO A 227 4.02 -17.42 -2.10
C PRO A 227 3.88 -16.78 -0.71
N THR A 228 2.87 -17.25 0.02
CA THR A 228 2.56 -16.88 1.40
C THR A 228 2.21 -18.14 2.16
N LEU A 229 2.98 -18.42 3.20
CA LEU A 229 2.75 -19.52 4.13
C LEU A 229 1.77 -19.08 5.21
N ILE A 230 0.72 -19.86 5.39
CA ILE A 230 -0.26 -19.67 6.45
C ILE A 230 0.08 -20.65 7.56
N PRO A 231 0.49 -20.17 8.74
CA PRO A 231 0.91 -21.06 9.81
C PRO A 231 -0.28 -21.79 10.43
N LYS A 232 -0.06 -23.03 10.85
CA LYS A 232 -1.10 -23.90 11.44
C LYS A 232 -1.89 -23.22 12.55
N ASP A 233 -1.18 -22.45 13.38
CA ASP A 233 -1.74 -21.69 14.51
C ASP A 233 -2.80 -20.66 14.08
N SER A 234 -2.74 -20.17 12.83
CA SER A 234 -3.68 -19.19 12.29
C SER A 234 -4.85 -19.82 11.52
N CYS A 235 -4.76 -21.10 11.14
CA CYS A 235 -5.75 -21.73 10.25
C CYS A 235 -7.17 -21.72 10.82
N LYS A 236 -7.34 -22.06 12.10
CA LYS A 236 -8.66 -22.08 12.75
C LYS A 236 -9.23 -20.67 12.92
N ALA A 237 -8.38 -19.71 13.29
CA ALA A 237 -8.77 -18.31 13.37
C ALA A 237 -9.25 -17.78 12.00
N ILE A 238 -8.53 -18.10 10.92
CA ILE A 238 -8.96 -17.78 9.56
C ILE A 238 -10.30 -18.43 9.23
N GLN A 239 -10.50 -19.70 9.59
CA GLN A 239 -11.77 -20.39 9.37
C GLN A 239 -12.94 -19.64 10.04
N LYS A 240 -12.78 -19.19 11.29
CA LYS A 240 -13.78 -18.34 11.98
C LYS A 240 -14.00 -17.00 11.27
N LEU A 241 -12.94 -16.34 10.80
CA LEU A 241 -13.05 -15.05 10.08
C LEU A 241 -13.75 -15.18 8.71
N THR A 242 -13.72 -16.38 8.13
CA THR A 242 -14.41 -16.72 6.87
C THR A 242 -15.79 -17.33 7.06
N ASP A 243 -16.21 -17.59 8.30
CA ASP A 243 -17.51 -18.19 8.58
C ASP A 243 -18.65 -17.23 8.17
N PRO A 244 -19.60 -17.67 7.32
CA PRO A 244 -20.68 -16.80 6.84
C PRO A 244 -21.56 -16.21 7.95
N GLN A 245 -21.85 -16.98 9.00
CA GLN A 245 -22.69 -16.53 10.10
C GLN A 245 -21.96 -15.47 10.93
N ILE A 246 -20.69 -15.72 11.27
CA ILE A 246 -19.87 -14.75 12.02
C ILE A 246 -19.72 -13.45 11.22
N ARG A 247 -19.43 -13.55 9.91
CA ARG A 247 -19.32 -12.37 9.02
C ARG A 247 -20.61 -11.56 8.96
N GLN A 248 -21.75 -12.23 8.89
CA GLN A 248 -23.05 -11.56 8.90
C GLN A 248 -23.31 -10.85 10.23
N MET A 249 -23.08 -11.52 11.36
CA MET A 249 -23.27 -10.96 12.71
C MET A 249 -22.35 -9.76 12.99
N THR A 250 -21.15 -9.76 12.43
CA THR A 250 -20.14 -8.71 12.60
C THR A 250 -20.26 -7.58 11.57
N GLY A 251 -21.29 -7.62 10.72
CA GLY A 251 -21.60 -6.55 9.76
C GLY A 251 -20.65 -6.48 8.55
N VAL A 252 -20.00 -7.59 8.20
CA VAL A 252 -19.19 -7.70 6.98
C VAL A 252 -20.12 -7.81 5.77
N ASN A 253 -19.88 -6.99 4.74
CA ASN A 253 -20.66 -7.05 3.51
C ASN A 253 -20.56 -8.45 2.85
N PRO A 254 -21.67 -9.10 2.46
CA PRO A 254 -21.66 -10.39 1.77
C PRO A 254 -20.82 -10.43 0.48
N SER A 255 -20.68 -9.29 -0.22
CA SER A 255 -19.85 -9.18 -1.42
C SER A 255 -18.35 -9.05 -1.13
N ASN A 256 -17.94 -8.97 0.14
CA ASN A 256 -16.54 -8.83 0.53
C ASN A 256 -15.82 -10.18 0.38
N ILE A 257 -14.90 -10.24 -0.58
CA ILE A 257 -14.12 -11.44 -0.91
C ILE A 257 -12.89 -11.65 -0.02
N TYR A 258 -12.54 -10.69 0.83
CA TYR A 258 -11.33 -10.75 1.64
C TYR A 258 -11.57 -11.50 2.95
N VAL A 259 -10.60 -12.32 3.34
CA VAL A 259 -10.56 -12.99 4.64
C VAL A 259 -10.49 -11.96 5.76
N LEU A 260 -9.61 -10.98 5.60
CA LEU A 260 -9.24 -10.01 6.64
C LEU A 260 -10.06 -8.73 6.49
N SER A 261 -11.39 -8.89 6.42
CA SER A 261 -12.33 -7.79 6.20
C SER A 261 -12.51 -6.89 7.42
N SER A 262 -12.78 -5.61 7.19
CA SER A 262 -13.31 -4.73 8.24
C SER A 262 -14.76 -5.10 8.57
N GLY A 263 -15.02 -5.42 9.84
CA GLY A 263 -16.37 -5.50 10.38
C GLY A 263 -17.02 -4.10 10.48
N PHE A 264 -18.35 -4.13 10.48
CA PHE A 264 -19.33 -3.04 10.47
C PHE A 264 -19.24 -1.91 9.42
N LEU A 265 -20.25 -1.92 8.54
CA LEU A 265 -20.80 -0.79 7.78
C LEU A 265 -21.38 0.28 8.72
N GLY A 266 -20.52 1.07 9.36
CA GLY A 266 -20.91 2.32 10.00
C GLY A 266 -20.40 3.48 9.18
N PHE A 267 -21.25 4.07 8.34
CA PHE A 267 -21.03 5.43 7.85
C PHE A 267 -20.88 6.34 9.07
N LYS A 268 -19.65 6.61 9.52
CA LYS A 268 -19.38 7.78 10.34
C LYS A 268 -19.45 8.99 9.41
N HIS A 269 -20.67 9.45 9.14
CA HIS A 269 -20.88 10.86 8.86
C HIS A 269 -20.51 11.62 10.12
N LYS A 270 -19.32 12.22 10.11
CA LYS A 270 -19.00 13.41 10.88
C LYS A 270 -18.34 14.39 9.94
#